data_AF-A0A2E8RWU4-F1
#
_entry.id   AF-A0A2E8RWU4-F1
#
_cell.length_a   1.000
_cell.length_b   1.000
_cell.length_c   1.000
_cell.angle_alpha   90.00
_cell.angle_beta   90.00
_cell.angle_gamma   90.00
#
_symmetry.space_group_name_H-M   'P 1'
#
loop_
_entity.id
_entity.type
_entity.pdbx_description
1 polymer ?
#
loop_
_entity_poly.entity_id
_entity_poly.type
_entity_poly.pdbx_seq_one_letter_code
_entity_poly.pdbx_strand_id
1 'polypeptide(L)'
;MKIRIQLLLTVVALLLAQGCFVEDGYYTAKPITCTTSLECPMDYYCSEAAICTYEYGCTSDLECLIGEYCGLNGICYSQGYCYSDAQCPMGYACDPFDGYCYESSFCASDFDCPDGSYCAVDGACYTKYGCTSHAECNTDQYCGVDGSCYPIGDECSEDVDCEDGEYCELNGYCYENE
;
A
#
# COMPACT_ATOMS: atom_id res chain seq x y z
N MET A 1 45.55 56.47 21.03
CA MET A 1 45.41 55.14 20.37
C MET A 1 44.70 54.07 21.24
N LYS A 2 44.03 54.42 22.35
CA LYS A 2 43.33 53.44 23.22
C LYS A 2 41.84 53.26 22.92
N ILE A 3 41.18 54.27 22.33
CA ILE A 3 39.74 54.26 22.03
C ILE A 3 39.37 53.23 20.94
N ARG A 4 40.24 52.98 19.96
CA ARG A 4 39.93 52.05 18.85
C ARG A 4 39.93 50.58 19.28
N ILE A 5 40.78 50.21 20.24
CA ILE A 5 40.88 48.82 20.73
C ILE A 5 39.69 48.46 21.62
N GLN A 6 39.23 49.40 22.44
CA GLN A 6 38.06 49.21 23.31
C GLN A 6 36.77 49.07 22.50
N LEU A 7 36.61 49.85 21.42
CA LEU A 7 35.46 49.74 20.52
C LEU A 7 35.45 48.40 19.78
N LEU A 8 36.62 47.95 19.32
CA LEU A 8 36.79 46.63 18.67
C LEU A 8 36.45 45.48 19.63
N LEU A 9 36.92 45.53 20.88
CA LEU A 9 36.60 44.53 21.90
C LEU A 9 35.10 44.51 22.25
N THR A 10 34.44 45.67 22.32
CA THR A 10 32.99 45.72 22.57
C THR A 10 32.17 45.23 21.38
N VAL A 11 32.61 45.49 20.14
CA VAL A 11 31.93 45.00 18.93
C VAL A 11 32.13 43.49 18.77
N VAL A 12 33.33 42.96 19.05
CA VAL A 12 33.58 41.51 19.09
C VAL A 12 32.79 40.85 20.22
N ALA A 13 32.68 41.47 21.39
CA ALA A 13 31.82 40.97 22.48
C ALA A 13 30.32 41.01 22.12
N LEU A 14 29.84 42.04 21.40
CA LEU A 14 28.47 42.09 20.89
C LEU A 14 28.20 41.04 19.79
N LEU A 15 29.18 40.80 18.91
CA LEU A 15 29.09 39.78 17.86
C LEU A 15 29.14 38.35 18.44
N LEU A 16 29.89 38.13 19.52
CA LEU A 16 29.92 36.86 20.25
C LEU A 16 28.70 36.66 21.17
N ALA A 17 28.01 37.75 21.55
CA ALA A 17 26.76 37.69 22.31
C ALA A 17 25.52 37.41 21.44
N GLN A 18 25.61 37.63 20.12
CA GLN A 18 24.69 37.08 19.14
C GLN A 18 25.09 35.64 18.85
N GLY A 19 25.01 34.78 19.87
CA GLY A 19 25.10 33.35 19.66
C GLY A 19 24.09 32.97 18.58
N CYS A 20 24.54 32.36 17.49
CA CYS A 20 23.69 31.44 16.76
C CYS A 20 23.35 30.33 17.76
N PHE A 21 22.22 30.49 18.43
CA PHE A 21 21.59 29.41 19.17
C PHE A 21 21.09 28.45 18.09
N VAL A 22 21.91 27.47 17.75
CA VAL A 22 21.42 26.27 17.06
C VAL A 22 20.83 25.43 18.18
N GLU A 23 19.55 25.71 18.47
CA GLU A 23 18.74 24.81 19.27
C GLU A 23 18.57 23.55 18.42
N ASP A 24 19.12 22.45 18.95
CA ASP A 24 18.99 21.06 18.54
C ASP A 24 18.22 20.80 17.24
N GLY A 25 18.91 20.21 16.26
CA GLY A 25 18.42 19.80 14.94
C GLY A 25 17.26 18.80 14.92
N TYR A 26 16.14 19.18 15.51
CA TYR A 26 14.82 18.59 15.33
C TYR A 26 13.95 19.64 14.64
N TYR A 27 13.32 19.25 13.53
CA TYR A 27 12.28 20.04 12.89
C TYR A 27 11.07 20.11 13.83
N THR A 28 11.12 20.91 14.89
CA THR A 28 9.90 21.30 15.60
C THR A 28 9.25 22.37 14.73
N ALA A 29 8.36 21.92 13.85
CA ALA A 29 7.48 22.82 13.13
C ALA A 29 6.87 23.79 14.16
N LYS A 30 7.11 25.09 13.97
CA LYS A 30 6.52 26.13 14.81
C LYS A 30 5.02 25.84 14.93
N PRO A 31 4.45 25.74 16.14
CA PRO A 31 3.06 25.35 16.32
C PRO A 31 2.17 26.34 15.56
N ILE A 32 1.32 25.81 14.68
CA ILE A 32 0.34 26.60 13.95
C ILE A 32 -0.72 27.00 14.97
N THR A 33 -0.84 28.30 15.24
CA THR A 33 -1.85 28.83 16.15
C THR A 33 -3.17 29.05 15.42
N CYS A 34 -4.28 28.90 16.11
CA CYS A 34 -5.61 29.01 15.53
C CYS A 34 -6.61 29.65 16.50
N THR A 35 -7.70 30.18 15.96
CA THR A 35 -8.90 30.53 16.75
C THR A 35 -10.09 29.63 16.45
N THR A 36 -10.11 29.03 15.27
CA THR A 36 -11.14 28.09 14.81
C THR A 36 -10.50 26.95 14.02
N SER A 37 -11.13 25.77 13.99
CA SER A 37 -10.59 24.59 13.29
C SER A 37 -10.45 24.77 11.78
N LEU A 38 -11.12 25.76 11.19
CA LEU A 38 -11.04 26.05 9.76
C LEU A 38 -9.71 26.70 9.35
N GLU A 39 -8.95 27.20 10.33
CA GLU A 39 -7.61 27.77 10.14
C GLU A 39 -6.51 26.71 10.14
N CYS A 40 -6.86 25.48 10.49
CA CYS A 40 -5.94 24.36 10.57
C CYS A 40 -5.88 23.58 9.25
N PRO A 41 -4.75 22.91 8.96
CA PRO A 41 -4.66 21.97 7.85
C PRO A 41 -5.74 20.88 7.95
N MET A 42 -6.01 20.20 6.83
CA MET A 42 -6.88 19.02 6.81
C MET A 42 -6.45 18.04 7.93
N ASP A 43 -7.43 17.52 8.68
CA ASP A 43 -7.25 16.59 9.82
C ASP A 43 -6.70 17.20 11.12
N TYR A 44 -6.68 18.54 11.23
CA TYR A 44 -6.35 19.26 12.45
C TYR A 44 -7.53 20.09 12.95
N TYR A 45 -7.74 20.12 14.27
CA TYR A 45 -8.71 20.98 14.93
C TYR A 45 -8.03 22.05 15.77
N CYS A 46 -8.75 23.13 16.06
CA CYS A 46 -8.24 24.13 16.97
C CYS A 46 -8.47 23.73 18.42
N SER A 47 -7.39 23.41 19.13
CA SER A 47 -7.46 23.04 20.55
C SER A 47 -7.75 24.24 21.46
N GLU A 48 -8.17 23.96 22.69
CA GLU A 48 -8.34 24.96 23.78
C GLU A 48 -7.07 25.79 24.03
N ALA A 49 -5.89 25.26 23.67
CA ALA A 49 -4.61 25.95 23.76
C ALA A 49 -4.33 26.92 22.59
N ALA A 50 -5.31 27.13 21.69
CA ALA A 50 -5.20 27.94 20.48
C ALA A 50 -4.09 27.45 19.52
N ILE A 51 -3.89 26.13 19.47
CA ILE A 51 -2.92 25.46 18.61
C ILE A 51 -3.67 24.42 17.77
N CYS A 52 -3.34 24.37 16.47
CA CYS A 52 -3.80 23.32 15.58
C CYS A 52 -3.23 21.99 16.04
N THR A 53 -4.11 21.14 16.54
CA THR A 53 -3.79 19.82 17.04
C THR A 53 -4.39 18.80 16.10
N TYR A 54 -3.64 17.73 15.82
CA TYR A 54 -4.11 16.66 14.97
C TYR A 54 -5.26 15.92 15.66
N GLU A 55 -6.36 15.69 14.94
CA GLU A 55 -7.60 15.15 15.52
C GLU A 55 -7.54 13.64 15.80
N TYR A 56 -6.54 12.94 15.24
CA TYR A 56 -6.40 11.47 15.33
C TYR A 56 -5.09 11.03 15.99
N GLY A 57 -4.75 11.65 17.13
CA GLY A 57 -3.65 11.22 17.98
C GLY A 57 -4.13 10.19 19.02
N CYS A 58 -3.34 9.13 19.27
CA CYS A 58 -3.64 8.11 20.28
C CYS A 58 -2.49 7.96 21.29
N THR A 59 -2.80 7.56 22.52
CA THR A 59 -1.78 7.08 23.50
C THR A 59 -1.98 5.61 23.89
N SER A 60 -3.11 5.04 23.50
CA SER A 60 -3.48 3.64 23.70
C SER A 60 -4.50 3.21 22.64
N ASP A 61 -4.62 1.91 22.38
CA ASP A 61 -5.52 1.36 21.35
C ASP A 61 -7.00 1.69 21.59
N LEU A 62 -7.38 1.97 22.85
CA LEU A 62 -8.73 2.36 23.26
C LEU A 62 -9.17 3.72 22.70
N GLU A 63 -8.23 4.52 22.22
CA GLU A 63 -8.47 5.85 21.64
C GLU A 63 -8.62 5.80 20.12
N CYS A 64 -8.37 4.64 19.49
CA CYS A 64 -8.55 4.42 18.06
C CYS A 64 -9.93 3.82 17.74
N LEU A 65 -10.33 3.87 16.47
CA LEU A 65 -11.57 3.21 16.05
C LEU A 65 -11.46 1.69 16.25
N ILE A 66 -12.61 1.03 16.32
CA ILE A 66 -12.67 -0.44 16.38
C ILE A 66 -11.92 -1.01 15.16
N GLY A 67 -10.88 -1.83 15.40
CA GLY A 67 -10.02 -2.39 14.34
C GLY A 67 -8.76 -1.57 14.03
N GLU A 68 -8.45 -0.58 14.87
CA GLU A 68 -7.22 0.20 14.83
C GLU A 68 -6.41 0.02 16.11
N TYR A 69 -5.10 0.24 16.04
CA TYR A 69 -4.17 0.24 17.16
C TYR A 69 -3.34 1.53 17.16
N CYS A 70 -2.80 1.88 18.31
CA CYS A 70 -2.00 3.07 18.46
C CYS A 70 -0.52 2.81 18.14
N GLY A 71 -0.03 3.40 17.05
CA GLY A 71 1.39 3.38 16.73
C GLY A 71 2.23 4.15 17.73
N LEU A 72 3.53 3.81 17.83
CA LEU A 72 4.48 4.48 18.74
C LEU A 72 4.68 5.98 18.44
N ASN A 73 4.28 6.41 17.26
CA ASN A 73 4.22 7.81 16.82
C ASN A 73 2.89 8.50 17.17
N GLY A 74 2.00 7.82 17.90
CA GLY A 74 0.69 8.33 18.30
C GLY A 74 -0.31 8.42 17.16
N ILE A 75 -0.12 7.64 16.08
CA ILE A 75 -1.06 7.57 14.95
C ILE A 75 -1.86 6.27 15.05
N CYS A 76 -3.18 6.35 14.93
CA CYS A 76 -4.03 5.17 14.79
C CYS A 76 -3.79 4.54 13.43
N TYR A 77 -3.40 3.27 13.45
CA TYR A 77 -3.23 2.45 12.26
C TYR A 77 -4.28 1.36 12.28
N SER A 78 -4.85 1.03 11.12
CA SER A 78 -5.67 -0.18 11.02
C SER A 78 -4.76 -1.41 11.13
N GLN A 79 -4.73 -2.05 12.30
CA GLN A 79 -4.34 -3.46 12.42
C GLN A 79 -5.55 -4.22 12.90
N GLY A 80 -6.11 -5.01 11.98
CA GLY A 80 -6.20 -6.47 12.06
C GLY A 80 -6.76 -7.14 13.32
N TYR A 81 -7.13 -6.43 14.38
CA TYR A 81 -7.66 -7.07 15.58
C TYR A 81 -9.06 -7.59 15.31
N CYS A 82 -9.22 -8.91 15.42
CA CYS A 82 -10.44 -9.63 15.14
C CYS A 82 -10.75 -10.58 16.29
N TYR A 83 -12.05 -10.79 16.54
CA TYR A 83 -12.56 -11.85 17.40
C TYR A 83 -13.25 -12.95 16.58
N SER A 84 -13.46 -12.68 15.29
CA SER A 84 -14.06 -13.57 14.30
C SER A 84 -13.70 -13.10 12.90
N ASP A 85 -13.73 -14.01 11.92
CA ASP A 85 -13.38 -13.73 10.52
C ASP A 85 -14.21 -12.61 9.89
N ALA A 86 -15.44 -12.40 10.37
CA ALA A 86 -16.33 -11.34 9.89
C ALA A 86 -15.81 -9.91 10.12
N GLN A 87 -14.77 -9.76 10.96
CA GLN A 87 -14.13 -8.48 11.23
C GLN A 87 -12.88 -8.24 10.38
N CYS A 88 -12.47 -9.23 9.60
CA CYS A 88 -11.35 -9.13 8.69
C CYS A 88 -11.78 -8.65 7.30
N PRO A 89 -10.89 -7.96 6.56
CA PRO A 89 -11.12 -7.68 5.15
C PRO A 89 -11.36 -8.97 4.34
N MET A 90 -12.03 -8.84 3.18
CA MET A 90 -12.20 -9.97 2.25
C MET A 90 -10.84 -10.59 1.91
N GLY A 91 -10.73 -11.92 1.95
CA GLY A 91 -9.45 -12.63 1.80
C GLY A 91 -8.67 -12.85 3.09
N TYR A 92 -9.15 -12.40 4.25
CA TYR A 92 -8.45 -12.51 5.53
C TYR A 92 -9.29 -13.24 6.59
N ALA A 93 -8.64 -14.04 7.42
CA ALA A 93 -9.23 -14.76 8.53
C ALA A 93 -8.56 -14.38 9.84
N CYS A 94 -9.31 -14.52 10.92
CA CYS A 94 -8.86 -14.15 12.23
C CYS A 94 -8.03 -15.26 12.87
N ASP A 95 -6.78 -14.97 13.22
CA ASP A 95 -5.99 -15.90 14.03
C ASP A 95 -6.46 -15.84 15.50
N PRO A 96 -6.98 -16.96 16.05
CA PRO A 96 -7.52 -16.99 17.40
C PRO A 96 -6.47 -16.89 18.51
N PHE A 97 -5.17 -17.01 18.19
CA PHE A 97 -4.08 -16.99 19.16
C PHE A 97 -3.53 -15.59 19.43
N ASP A 98 -3.40 -14.76 18.40
CA ASP A 98 -2.89 -13.39 18.54
C ASP A 98 -3.96 -12.32 18.21
N GLY A 99 -5.09 -12.73 17.65
CA GLY A 99 -6.21 -11.89 17.32
C GLY A 99 -6.00 -11.07 16.05
N TYR A 100 -5.06 -11.44 15.18
CA TYR A 100 -4.76 -10.69 13.95
C TYR A 100 -5.42 -11.31 12.70
N CYS A 101 -5.85 -10.46 11.77
CA CYS A 101 -6.29 -10.86 10.45
C CYS A 101 -5.10 -11.23 9.57
N TYR A 102 -4.98 -12.50 9.21
CA TYR A 102 -4.02 -13.00 8.24
C TYR A 102 -4.71 -13.37 6.95
N GLU A 103 -3.98 -13.37 5.85
CA GLU A 103 -4.50 -13.82 4.57
C GLU A 103 -5.02 -15.26 4.75
N SER A 104 -6.34 -15.42 4.56
CA SER A 104 -6.98 -16.70 4.75
C SER A 104 -6.61 -17.56 3.57
N SER A 105 -5.92 -18.66 3.82
CA SER A 105 -5.87 -19.73 2.82
C SER A 105 -7.25 -20.30 2.56
N PHE A 106 -8.25 -20.06 3.44
CA PHE A 106 -9.57 -20.67 3.37
C PHE A 106 -10.66 -19.76 2.80
N CYS A 107 -11.56 -20.30 1.99
CA CYS A 107 -12.64 -19.61 1.30
C CYS A 107 -13.90 -20.48 1.21
N ALA A 108 -15.06 -19.85 1.09
CA ALA A 108 -16.32 -20.53 0.77
C ALA A 108 -16.80 -20.22 -0.66
N SER A 109 -16.28 -19.15 -1.25
CA SER A 109 -16.58 -18.66 -2.60
C SER A 109 -15.42 -17.82 -3.13
N ASP A 110 -15.38 -17.57 -4.45
CA ASP A 110 -14.33 -16.75 -5.08
C ASP A 110 -14.25 -15.32 -4.52
N PHE A 111 -15.35 -14.80 -3.97
CA PHE A 111 -15.38 -13.48 -3.31
C PHE A 111 -14.58 -13.44 -2.00
N ASP A 112 -14.28 -14.60 -1.43
CA ASP A 112 -13.47 -14.71 -0.23
C ASP A 112 -11.97 -14.76 -0.55
N CYS A 113 -11.57 -14.73 -1.83
CA CYS A 113 -10.18 -14.76 -2.25
C CYS A 113 -9.69 -13.40 -2.77
N PRO A 114 -8.38 -13.12 -2.70
CA PRO A 114 -7.78 -11.92 -3.31
C PRO A 114 -8.07 -11.83 -4.81
N ASP A 115 -8.10 -10.61 -5.35
CA ASP A 115 -8.27 -10.37 -6.78
C ASP A 115 -7.30 -11.23 -7.62
N GLY A 116 -7.84 -11.91 -8.64
CA GLY A 116 -7.07 -12.84 -9.46
C GLY A 116 -6.88 -14.24 -8.86
N SER A 117 -7.60 -14.58 -7.79
CA SER A 117 -7.65 -15.92 -7.21
C SER A 117 -9.07 -16.52 -7.26
N TYR A 118 -9.19 -17.82 -7.07
CA TYR A 118 -10.47 -18.53 -6.97
C TYR A 118 -10.49 -19.46 -5.76
N CYS A 119 -11.69 -19.81 -5.32
CA CYS A 119 -11.89 -20.72 -4.21
C CYS A 119 -12.01 -22.16 -4.71
N ALA A 120 -11.03 -23.00 -4.37
CA ALA A 120 -11.04 -24.41 -4.71
C ALA A 120 -11.90 -25.25 -3.76
N VAL A 121 -12.17 -26.50 -4.16
CA VAL A 121 -13.10 -27.41 -3.46
C VAL A 121 -12.57 -27.87 -2.10
N ASP A 122 -11.25 -27.84 -1.91
CA ASP A 122 -10.59 -28.02 -0.60
C ASP A 122 -10.80 -26.83 0.33
N GLY A 123 -11.52 -25.82 -0.15
CA GLY A 123 -11.80 -24.58 0.54
C GLY A 123 -10.60 -23.67 0.55
N ALA A 124 -9.60 -23.84 -0.34
CA ALA A 124 -8.42 -22.98 -0.38
C ALA A 124 -8.39 -21.98 -1.55
N CYS A 125 -7.85 -20.79 -1.31
CA CYS A 125 -7.64 -19.79 -2.36
C CYS A 125 -6.41 -20.13 -3.19
N TYR A 126 -6.60 -20.31 -4.49
CA TYR A 126 -5.52 -20.49 -5.45
C TYR A 126 -5.46 -19.31 -6.40
N THR A 127 -4.25 -18.81 -6.68
CA THR A 127 -4.06 -17.87 -7.77
C THR A 127 -4.60 -18.51 -9.04
N LYS A 128 -5.45 -17.77 -9.75
CA LYS A 128 -5.88 -18.17 -11.08
C LYS A 128 -4.62 -18.12 -11.95
N TYR A 129 -3.93 -19.24 -12.10
CA TYR A 129 -2.87 -19.43 -13.10
C TYR A 129 -3.49 -19.50 -14.49
N GLY A 130 -4.37 -18.55 -14.79
CA GLY A 130 -5.17 -18.68 -15.96
C GLY A 130 -5.71 -17.39 -16.52
N CYS A 131 -5.69 -17.40 -17.84
CA CYS A 131 -6.18 -16.40 -18.73
C CYS A 131 -7.66 -16.68 -19.04
N THR A 132 -8.43 -15.61 -19.26
CA THR A 132 -9.72 -15.70 -19.95
C THR A 132 -9.63 -15.28 -21.41
N SER A 133 -8.49 -14.70 -21.79
CA SER A 133 -8.17 -14.23 -23.13
C SER A 133 -6.66 -14.25 -23.36
N HIS A 134 -6.26 -14.34 -24.62
CA HIS A 134 -4.84 -14.33 -25.03
C HIS A 134 -4.05 -13.13 -24.50
N ALA A 135 -4.71 -11.98 -24.35
CA ALA A 135 -4.08 -10.76 -23.87
C ALA A 135 -3.62 -10.82 -22.41
N GLU A 136 -4.09 -11.82 -21.65
CA GLU A 136 -3.68 -12.05 -20.25
C GLU A 136 -2.43 -12.93 -20.14
N CYS A 137 -1.99 -13.54 -21.24
CA CYS A 137 -0.76 -14.32 -21.32
C CYS A 137 0.42 -13.44 -21.80
N ASN A 138 1.66 -13.91 -21.58
CA ASN A 138 2.84 -13.24 -22.11
C ASN A 138 2.81 -13.22 -23.66
N THR A 139 3.63 -12.36 -24.27
CA THR A 139 3.63 -12.12 -25.73
C THR A 139 3.80 -13.38 -26.58
N ASP A 140 4.45 -14.42 -26.05
CA ASP A 140 4.69 -15.70 -26.74
C ASP A 140 3.83 -16.84 -26.19
N GLN A 141 2.66 -16.52 -25.63
CA GLN A 141 1.77 -17.48 -25.01
C GLN A 141 0.31 -17.27 -25.44
N TYR A 142 -0.42 -18.36 -25.63
CA TYR A 142 -1.86 -18.36 -25.88
C TYR A 142 -2.62 -18.93 -24.68
N CYS A 143 -3.94 -18.70 -24.67
CA CYS A 143 -4.82 -19.10 -23.61
C CYS A 143 -5.50 -20.42 -23.97
N GLY A 144 -5.17 -21.47 -23.23
CA GLY A 144 -5.81 -22.76 -23.35
C GLY A 144 -7.27 -22.72 -22.94
N VAL A 145 -8.04 -23.69 -23.43
CA VAL A 145 -9.47 -23.86 -23.07
C VAL A 145 -9.69 -24.21 -21.59
N ASP A 146 -8.65 -24.74 -20.94
CA ASP A 146 -8.59 -24.99 -19.49
C ASP A 146 -8.25 -23.70 -18.71
N GLY A 147 -8.04 -22.59 -19.42
CA GLY A 147 -7.65 -21.31 -18.88
C GLY A 147 -6.15 -21.18 -18.67
N SER A 148 -5.29 -22.14 -19.02
CA SER A 148 -3.85 -22.03 -18.76
C SER A 148 -3.10 -21.31 -19.89
N CYS A 149 -2.07 -20.51 -19.56
CA CYS A 149 -1.21 -19.93 -20.59
C CYS A 149 -0.16 -20.94 -21.09
N TYR A 150 -0.16 -21.24 -22.39
CA TYR A 150 0.77 -22.15 -23.05
C TYR A 150 1.65 -21.40 -24.05
N PRO A 151 2.93 -21.79 -24.23
CA PRO A 151 3.76 -21.22 -25.28
C PRO A 151 3.16 -21.46 -26.67
N ILE A 152 3.24 -20.45 -27.53
CA ILE A 152 2.90 -20.56 -28.95
C ILE A 152 4.06 -21.29 -29.66
N GLY A 153 3.74 -22.26 -30.52
CA GLY A 153 4.71 -22.95 -31.36
C GLY A 153 5.26 -22.06 -32.48
N ASP A 154 6.41 -22.42 -33.03
CA ASP A 154 7.08 -21.64 -34.09
C ASP A 154 6.81 -22.17 -35.51
N GLU A 155 5.80 -23.02 -35.71
CA GLU A 155 5.59 -23.73 -36.98
C GLU A 155 4.84 -22.90 -38.02
N CYS A 156 3.83 -22.12 -37.59
CA CYS A 156 3.09 -21.21 -38.45
C CYS A 156 2.70 -19.92 -37.71
N SER A 157 2.56 -18.81 -38.45
CA SER A 157 2.01 -17.53 -37.94
C SER A 157 0.74 -17.12 -38.67
N GLU A 158 0.58 -17.53 -39.92
CA GLU A 158 -0.62 -17.35 -40.75
C GLU A 158 -0.92 -18.63 -41.54
N ASP A 159 -2.15 -18.79 -42.03
CA ASP A 159 -2.56 -19.97 -42.82
C ASP A 159 -1.67 -20.23 -44.05
N VAL A 160 -1.05 -19.18 -44.60
CA VAL A 160 -0.14 -19.28 -45.75
C VAL A 160 1.18 -20.00 -45.42
N ASP A 161 1.51 -20.14 -44.14
CA ASP A 161 2.70 -20.88 -43.69
C ASP A 161 2.46 -22.40 -43.69
N CYS A 162 1.19 -22.85 -43.78
CA CYS A 162 0.79 -24.26 -43.75
C CYS A 162 0.62 -24.86 -45.17
N GLU A 163 0.51 -26.19 -45.28
CA GLU A 163 0.29 -26.85 -46.57
C GLU A 163 -1.12 -26.62 -47.12
N ASP A 164 -1.31 -26.87 -48.42
CA ASP A 164 -2.56 -26.63 -49.14
C ASP A 164 -3.68 -27.54 -48.56
N GLY A 165 -4.64 -26.94 -47.86
CA GLY A 165 -5.69 -27.67 -47.15
C GLY A 165 -5.55 -27.66 -45.62
N GLU A 166 -4.54 -27.00 -45.08
CA GLU A 166 -4.38 -26.76 -43.64
C GLU A 166 -4.72 -25.31 -43.25
N TYR A 167 -4.85 -25.04 -41.95
CA TYR A 167 -4.96 -23.72 -41.36
C TYR A 167 -4.04 -23.60 -40.14
N CYS A 168 -3.59 -22.38 -39.85
CA CYS A 168 -2.73 -22.11 -38.71
C CYS A 168 -3.60 -21.83 -37.47
N GLU A 169 -3.51 -22.70 -36.47
CA GLU A 169 -4.18 -22.47 -35.19
C GLU A 169 -3.32 -21.57 -34.30
N LEU A 170 -3.97 -20.89 -33.36
CA LEU A 170 -3.33 -19.92 -32.48
C LEU A 170 -2.24 -20.51 -31.56
N ASN A 171 -2.23 -21.83 -31.40
CA ASN A 171 -1.14 -22.52 -30.73
C ASN A 171 0.16 -22.61 -31.56
N GLY A 172 0.16 -22.06 -32.79
CA GLY A 172 1.32 -22.01 -33.68
C GLY A 172 1.57 -23.31 -34.44
N TYR A 173 0.53 -24.12 -34.65
CA TYR A 173 0.57 -25.40 -35.34
C TYR A 173 -0.47 -25.47 -36.48
N CYS A 174 -0.13 -26.17 -37.56
CA CYS A 174 -1.01 -26.40 -38.70
C CYS A 174 -1.96 -27.57 -38.45
N TYR A 175 -3.23 -27.40 -38.85
CA TYR A 175 -4.28 -28.43 -38.76
C TYR A 175 -5.01 -28.58 -40.10
N GLU A 176 -5.37 -29.80 -40.48
CA GLU A 176 -6.17 -30.04 -41.69
C GLU A 176 -7.58 -29.43 -41.55
N ASN A 177 -8.07 -28.82 -42.64
CA ASN A 177 -9.45 -28.38 -42.73
C ASN A 177 -10.37 -29.61 -42.92
N GLU A 178 -11.19 -29.95 -41.92
CA GLU A 178 -12.24 -31.01 -42.03
C GLU A 178 -13.39 -30.65 -42.99
#